data_AF-A0A822YBP5-F1
#
_entry.id   AF-A0A822YBP5-F1
#
_cell.length_a   1.000
_cell.length_b   1.000
_cell.length_c   1.000
_cell.angle_alpha   90.00
_cell.angle_beta   90.00
_cell.angle_gamma   90.00
#
_symmetry.space_group_name_H-M   'P 1'
#
loop_
_entity.id
_entity.type
_entity.pdbx_description
1 polymer ?
#
loop_
_entity_poly.entity_id
_entity_poly.type
_entity_poly.pdbx_seq_one_letter_code
_entity_poly.pdbx_strand_id
1 'polypeptide(L)'
;MADEIDGLKFEQQHGKSRVRVARVWRKEDGRHFFVEWNVNISLLSDCLSAYGRGNNSDIVATDTMKNTVYVKAKECVDALSVEDFAIELGRHFTSFYQQVTAAIIKIVEKPWERVYIDGQPHEHGFVRDEYTALPETRERMLATEVSALWRYHFESLSSIPAKPLYFTEKFLDVKKVLISTFFGHVKGVYSPSVQSTLYDMARAVLNRFPDISSINLRMPNLHFLPANISSKDNPAIVKFDDDVYIPTDEPHGTIQASLSRSWSRM
;
A
#
# COMPACT_ATOMS: atom_id res chain seq x y z
N MET A 1 -14.88 -23.12 -9.22
CA MET A 1 -15.04 -21.97 -10.13
C MET A 1 -16.22 -21.18 -9.59
N ALA A 2 -17.30 -20.95 -10.35
CA ALA A 2 -18.63 -20.93 -9.77
C ALA A 2 -19.26 -22.27 -10.12
N ASP A 3 -19.70 -23.01 -9.12
CA ASP A 3 -20.06 -24.42 -9.27
C ASP A 3 -21.55 -24.60 -8.90
N GLU A 4 -22.28 -25.47 -9.61
CA GLU A 4 -23.72 -25.65 -9.40
C GLU A 4 -24.00 -26.68 -8.29
N ILE A 5 -24.63 -26.24 -7.20
CA ILE A 5 -25.14 -27.10 -6.13
C ILE A 5 -26.66 -26.93 -6.12
N ASP A 6 -27.42 -28.01 -6.32
CA ASP A 6 -28.88 -28.02 -6.30
C ASP A 6 -29.56 -26.96 -7.19
N GLY A 7 -28.92 -26.62 -8.32
CA GLY A 7 -29.36 -25.58 -9.26
C GLY A 7 -29.02 -24.14 -8.84
N LEU A 8 -28.26 -23.96 -7.76
CA LEU A 8 -27.75 -22.68 -7.29
C LEU A 8 -26.27 -22.51 -7.67
N LYS A 9 -25.94 -21.33 -8.21
CA LYS A 9 -24.57 -20.91 -8.49
C LYS A 9 -23.83 -20.61 -7.17
N PHE A 10 -22.89 -21.47 -6.78
CA PHE A 10 -22.09 -21.33 -5.57
C PHE A 10 -20.68 -20.80 -5.89
N GLU A 11 -20.23 -19.79 -5.15
CA GLU A 11 -18.86 -19.25 -5.22
C GLU A 11 -18.26 -19.28 -3.81
N GLN A 12 -17.03 -19.80 -3.67
CA GLN A 12 -16.36 -19.95 -2.38
C GLN A 12 -14.92 -19.45 -2.39
N GLN A 13 -14.48 -18.98 -1.23
CA GLN A 13 -13.11 -18.59 -0.94
C GLN A 13 -12.84 -18.83 0.54
N HIS A 14 -11.77 -19.55 0.88
CA HIS A 14 -11.34 -19.79 2.27
C HIS A 14 -9.90 -19.34 2.48
N GLY A 15 -9.50 -19.03 3.72
CA GLY A 15 -8.25 -18.30 3.90
C GLY A 15 -7.78 -18.10 5.33
N LYS A 16 -6.69 -17.33 5.48
CA LYS A 16 -6.11 -16.93 6.76
C LYS A 16 -5.69 -15.47 6.70
N SER A 17 -6.24 -14.65 7.59
CA SER A 17 -6.00 -13.21 7.65
C SER A 17 -5.12 -12.82 8.82
N ARG A 18 -4.50 -11.63 8.73
CA ARG A 18 -3.67 -10.99 9.77
C ARG A 18 -2.47 -11.82 10.24
N VAL A 19 -1.88 -12.65 9.39
CA VAL A 19 -0.64 -13.39 9.71
C VAL A 19 0.52 -12.39 9.74
N ARG A 20 0.92 -11.97 10.94
CA ARG A 20 2.12 -11.12 11.12
C ARG A 20 3.37 -11.99 11.02
N VAL A 21 4.29 -11.60 10.15
CA VAL A 21 5.63 -12.19 10.03
C VAL A 21 6.66 -11.07 9.99
N ALA A 22 7.78 -11.24 10.68
CA ALA A 22 8.91 -10.32 10.64
C ALA A 22 10.17 -11.08 10.24
N ARG A 23 11.01 -10.48 9.39
CA ARG A 23 12.18 -11.14 8.81
C ARG A 23 13.40 -10.21 8.85
N VAL A 24 14.47 -10.71 9.46
CA VAL A 24 15.81 -10.13 9.37
C VAL A 24 16.64 -10.97 8.40
N TRP A 25 17.28 -10.31 7.45
CA TRP A 25 18.43 -10.83 6.73
C TRP A 25 19.69 -10.13 7.22
N ARG A 26 20.74 -10.90 7.49
CA ARG A 26 22.05 -10.37 7.89
C ARG A 26 23.02 -10.56 6.73
N LYS A 27 23.69 -9.49 6.30
CA LYS A 27 24.76 -9.56 5.30
C LYS A 27 26.13 -9.59 5.98
N GLU A 28 27.13 -10.08 5.26
CA GLU A 28 28.49 -10.31 5.78
C GLU A 28 29.21 -9.01 6.15
N ASP A 29 28.79 -7.88 5.56
CA ASP A 29 29.20 -6.51 5.89
C ASP A 29 28.54 -5.95 7.17
N GLY A 30 27.92 -6.80 7.99
CA GLY A 30 27.22 -6.45 9.22
C GLY A 30 25.82 -5.85 9.02
N ARG A 31 25.42 -5.48 7.79
CA ARG A 31 24.14 -4.79 7.59
C ARG A 31 22.96 -5.74 7.78
N HIS A 32 22.01 -5.30 8.61
CA HIS A 32 20.72 -5.94 8.80
C HIS A 32 19.68 -5.30 7.87
N PHE A 33 19.06 -6.09 6.99
CA PHE A 33 17.82 -5.73 6.30
C PHE A 33 16.63 -6.34 7.06
N PHE A 34 15.58 -5.55 7.30
CA PHE A 34 14.45 -5.92 8.15
C PHE A 34 13.13 -5.51 7.50
N VAL A 35 12.13 -6.39 7.60
CA VAL A 35 10.73 -6.14 7.21
C VAL A 35 9.77 -6.72 8.24
N GLU A 36 8.59 -6.11 8.37
CA GLU A 36 7.42 -6.73 8.99
C GLU A 36 6.23 -6.68 8.03
N TRP A 37 5.60 -7.82 7.83
CA TRP A 37 4.50 -8.02 6.90
C TRP A 37 3.25 -8.53 7.61
N ASN A 38 2.10 -7.95 7.29
CA ASN A 38 0.79 -8.50 7.60
C ASN A 38 0.23 -9.21 6.36
N VAL A 39 0.27 -10.54 6.37
CA VAL A 39 -0.12 -11.39 5.25
C VAL A 39 -1.57 -11.86 5.41
N ASN A 40 -2.32 -11.81 4.32
CA ASN A 40 -3.68 -12.30 4.22
C ASN A 40 -3.75 -13.21 2.99
N ILE A 41 -4.20 -14.44 3.19
CA ILE A 41 -4.26 -15.51 2.18
C ILE A 41 -5.73 -15.83 1.90
N SER A 42 -6.06 -16.08 0.65
CA SER A 42 -7.36 -16.60 0.23
C SER A 42 -7.20 -17.53 -0.96
N LEU A 43 -7.73 -18.74 -0.85
CA LEU A 43 -7.65 -19.78 -1.86
C LEU A 43 -9.04 -20.05 -2.44
N LEU A 44 -9.10 -20.17 -3.77
CA LEU A 44 -10.26 -20.66 -4.50
C LEU A 44 -9.93 -22.10 -4.92
N SER A 45 -10.71 -23.06 -4.44
CA SER A 45 -10.42 -24.49 -4.59
C SER A 45 -11.63 -25.29 -5.05
N ASP A 46 -11.38 -26.44 -5.67
CA ASP A 46 -12.38 -27.51 -5.69
C ASP A 46 -12.44 -28.15 -4.31
N CYS A 47 -13.48 -27.82 -3.54
CA CYS A 47 -13.74 -28.39 -2.22
C CYS A 47 -15.24 -28.42 -1.88
N LEU A 48 -16.10 -28.54 -2.90
CA LEU A 48 -17.57 -28.58 -2.76
C LEU A 48 -18.03 -29.68 -1.78
N SER A 49 -17.29 -30.79 -1.75
CA SER A 49 -17.47 -31.91 -0.82
C SER A 49 -17.45 -31.51 0.66
N ALA A 50 -16.75 -30.43 1.03
CA ALA A 50 -16.75 -29.93 2.40
C ALA A 50 -18.08 -29.26 2.76
N TYR A 51 -18.64 -28.49 1.82
CA TYR A 51 -19.91 -27.75 2.01
C TYR A 51 -21.13 -28.67 1.90
N GLY A 52 -21.21 -29.48 0.84
CA GLY A 52 -22.38 -30.32 0.57
C GLY A 52 -22.37 -31.69 1.26
N ARG A 53 -21.22 -32.15 1.78
CA ARG A 53 -21.08 -33.51 2.36
C ARG A 53 -20.23 -33.57 3.64
N GLY A 54 -19.72 -32.45 4.15
CA GLY A 54 -18.85 -32.40 5.33
C GLY A 54 -17.47 -33.04 5.14
N ASN A 55 -17.09 -33.43 3.92
CA ASN A 55 -15.81 -34.06 3.64
C ASN A 55 -14.72 -33.00 3.40
N ASN A 56 -13.81 -32.87 4.38
CA ASN A 56 -12.76 -31.86 4.38
C ASN A 56 -11.42 -32.33 3.75
N SER A 57 -11.38 -33.45 3.02
CA SER A 57 -10.15 -33.99 2.40
C SER A 57 -9.35 -32.95 1.62
N ASP A 58 -10.04 -32.09 0.89
CA ASP A 58 -9.46 -31.15 -0.07
C ASP A 58 -9.29 -29.74 0.54
N ILE A 59 -9.68 -29.53 1.80
CA ILE A 59 -9.54 -28.25 2.49
C ILE A 59 -8.10 -28.06 2.96
N VAL A 60 -7.40 -27.08 2.38
CA VAL A 60 -6.11 -26.63 2.89
C VAL A 60 -6.34 -25.93 4.24
N ALA A 61 -6.02 -26.62 5.33
CA ALA A 61 -6.30 -26.11 6.67
C ALA A 61 -5.70 -24.71 6.89
N THR A 62 -6.48 -23.79 7.46
CA THR A 62 -6.07 -22.37 7.57
C THR A 62 -4.87 -22.16 8.50
N ASP A 63 -4.55 -23.13 9.36
CA ASP A 63 -3.30 -23.11 10.12
C ASP A 63 -2.08 -23.53 9.29
N THR A 64 -2.23 -24.51 8.39
CA THR A 64 -1.21 -24.84 7.37
C THR A 64 -0.87 -23.61 6.55
N MET A 65 -1.87 -22.82 6.12
CA MET A 65 -1.63 -21.54 5.43
C MET A 65 -0.74 -20.57 6.22
N LYS A 66 -0.98 -20.44 7.54
CA LYS A 66 -0.17 -19.62 8.46
C LYS A 66 1.26 -20.18 8.59
N ASN A 67 1.40 -21.50 8.73
CA ASN A 67 2.70 -22.17 8.84
C ASN A 67 3.52 -22.01 7.54
N THR A 68 2.89 -22.12 6.37
CA THR A 68 3.49 -21.85 5.06
C THR A 68 4.10 -20.44 4.96
N VAL A 69 3.46 -19.40 5.51
CA VAL A 69 4.04 -18.03 5.53
C VAL A 69 5.38 -18.01 6.26
N TYR A 70 5.46 -18.65 7.43
CA TYR A 70 6.69 -18.69 8.22
C TYR A 70 7.78 -19.53 7.57
N VAL A 71 7.41 -20.67 6.95
CA VAL A 71 8.34 -21.51 6.18
C VAL A 71 8.86 -20.76 4.95
N LYS A 72 8.00 -20.15 4.13
CA LYS A 72 8.44 -19.37 2.96
C LYS A 72 9.28 -18.15 3.33
N ALA A 73 8.91 -17.40 4.38
CA ALA A 73 9.73 -16.30 4.87
C ALA A 73 11.11 -16.76 5.39
N LYS A 74 11.24 -18.01 5.87
CA LYS A 74 12.51 -18.62 6.25
C LYS A 74 13.32 -19.10 5.05
N GLU A 75 12.68 -19.71 4.05
CA GLU A 75 13.27 -20.16 2.77
C GLU A 75 13.84 -19.02 1.91
N CYS A 76 13.27 -17.81 1.97
CA CYS A 76 13.82 -16.63 1.31
C CYS A 76 15.22 -16.27 1.86
N VAL A 77 16.28 -16.84 1.30
CA VAL A 77 17.68 -16.62 1.74
C VAL A 77 18.17 -15.20 1.51
N ASP A 78 17.66 -14.54 0.47
CA ASP A 78 17.92 -13.15 0.12
C ASP A 78 16.73 -12.24 0.45
N ALA A 79 17.03 -10.94 0.54
CA ALA A 79 16.04 -9.88 0.65
C ALA A 79 15.24 -9.73 -0.65
N LEU A 80 13.92 -9.61 -0.52
CA LEU A 80 12.96 -9.52 -1.63
C LEU A 80 11.82 -8.55 -1.29
N SER A 81 11.05 -8.12 -2.28
CA SER A 81 9.92 -7.21 -2.07
C SER A 81 8.67 -7.93 -1.53
N VAL A 82 7.65 -7.16 -1.12
CA VAL A 82 6.33 -7.73 -0.78
C VAL A 82 5.67 -8.42 -1.99
N GLU A 83 5.86 -7.89 -3.20
CA GLU A 83 5.33 -8.48 -4.44
C GLU A 83 6.04 -9.80 -4.76
N ASP A 84 7.36 -9.86 -4.66
CA ASP A 84 8.13 -11.10 -4.86
C ASP A 84 7.70 -12.19 -3.87
N PHE A 85 7.50 -11.83 -2.59
CA PHE A 85 7.03 -12.75 -1.56
C PHE A 85 5.56 -13.17 -1.75
N ALA A 86 4.70 -12.26 -2.22
CA ALA A 86 3.31 -12.57 -2.57
C ALA A 86 3.23 -13.53 -3.79
N ILE A 87 4.10 -13.34 -4.78
CA ILE A 87 4.25 -14.25 -5.94
C ILE A 87 4.72 -15.63 -5.48
N GLU A 88 5.70 -15.72 -4.58
CA GLU A 88 6.20 -17.01 -4.08
C GLU A 88 5.16 -17.77 -3.22
N LEU A 89 4.39 -17.06 -2.39
CA LEU A 89 3.25 -17.65 -1.69
C LEU A 89 2.16 -18.13 -2.67
N GLY A 90 1.78 -17.31 -3.65
CA GLY A 90 0.77 -17.67 -4.65
C GLY A 90 1.18 -18.89 -5.49
N ARG A 91 2.44 -18.90 -5.96
CA ARG A 91 3.07 -20.02 -6.67
C ARG A 91 3.08 -21.28 -5.82
N HIS A 92 3.46 -21.20 -4.54
CA HIS A 92 3.43 -22.38 -3.67
C HIS A 92 2.01 -22.96 -3.54
N PHE A 93 1.01 -22.14 -3.24
CA PHE A 93 -0.35 -22.66 -3.04
C PHE A 93 -0.95 -23.27 -4.33
N THR A 94 -0.75 -22.65 -5.49
CA THR A 94 -1.28 -23.14 -6.78
C THR A 94 -0.50 -24.31 -7.38
N SER A 95 0.79 -24.48 -7.04
CA SER A 95 1.61 -25.59 -7.57
C SER A 95 1.71 -26.80 -6.64
N PHE A 96 1.49 -26.65 -5.33
CA PHE A 96 1.60 -27.74 -4.35
C PHE A 96 0.27 -28.45 -4.08
N TYR A 97 -0.84 -27.70 -4.07
CA TYR A 97 -2.18 -28.23 -3.79
C TYR A 97 -2.97 -28.28 -5.09
N GLN A 98 -3.12 -29.47 -5.68
CA GLN A 98 -3.76 -29.65 -7.00
C GLN A 98 -5.21 -29.13 -7.06
N GLN A 99 -5.91 -29.11 -5.93
CA GLN A 99 -7.26 -28.58 -5.81
C GLN A 99 -7.33 -27.04 -5.76
N VAL A 100 -6.22 -26.32 -5.60
CA VAL A 100 -6.17 -24.86 -5.48
C VAL A 100 -6.07 -24.22 -6.87
N THR A 101 -7.21 -23.79 -7.40
CA THR A 101 -7.32 -23.16 -8.72
C THR A 101 -6.78 -21.74 -8.78
N ALA A 102 -6.83 -20.98 -7.66
CA ALA A 102 -6.23 -19.66 -7.55
C ALA A 102 -5.88 -19.31 -6.10
N ALA A 103 -4.84 -18.48 -5.93
CA ALA A 103 -4.42 -17.94 -4.64
C ALA A 103 -4.35 -16.40 -4.70
N ILE A 104 -5.13 -15.74 -3.86
CA ILE A 104 -5.13 -14.28 -3.67
C ILE A 104 -4.32 -13.98 -2.41
N ILE A 105 -3.17 -13.34 -2.58
CA ILE A 105 -2.26 -12.96 -1.49
C ILE A 105 -2.25 -11.44 -1.35
N LYS A 106 -2.65 -10.93 -0.17
CA LYS A 106 -2.60 -9.50 0.16
C LYS A 106 -1.66 -9.27 1.33
N ILE A 107 -0.59 -8.52 1.07
CA ILE A 107 0.45 -8.19 2.05
C ILE A 107 0.42 -6.69 2.34
N VAL A 108 0.58 -6.31 3.60
CA VAL A 108 0.83 -4.93 4.02
C VAL A 108 2.16 -4.90 4.78
N GLU A 109 3.15 -4.20 4.24
CA GLU A 109 4.40 -3.92 4.95
C GLU A 109 4.20 -2.81 5.99
N LYS A 110 4.91 -2.92 7.12
CA LYS A 110 5.03 -1.83 8.08
C LYS A 110 6.21 -0.92 7.67
N PRO A 111 6.00 0.40 7.52
CA PRO A 111 7.05 1.33 7.10
C PRO A 111 8.07 1.51 8.23
N TRP A 112 9.09 0.66 8.22
CA TRP A 112 10.23 0.71 9.14
C TRP A 112 11.34 1.56 8.52
N GLU A 113 11.20 2.89 8.59
CA GLU A 113 12.21 3.84 8.06
C GLU A 113 13.43 3.96 8.99
N ARG A 114 14.62 3.63 8.48
CA ARG A 114 15.86 3.54 9.26
C ARG A 114 16.26 4.90 9.83
N VAL A 115 16.40 4.98 11.15
CA VAL A 115 16.96 6.13 11.88
C VAL A 115 18.38 6.43 11.42
N TYR A 116 18.72 7.72 11.34
CA TYR A 116 20.09 8.19 11.15
C TYR A 116 20.55 8.88 12.44
N ILE A 117 21.81 8.67 12.81
CA ILE A 117 22.49 9.35 13.93
C ILE A 117 23.76 9.97 13.34
N ASP A 118 23.99 11.27 13.62
CA ASP A 118 25.13 12.04 13.10
C ASP A 118 25.32 11.94 11.57
N GLY A 119 24.19 11.84 10.85
CA GLY A 119 24.16 11.68 9.39
C GLY A 119 24.46 10.26 8.88
N GLN A 120 24.80 9.31 9.76
CA GLN A 120 25.04 7.91 9.42
C GLN A 120 23.81 7.04 9.66
N PRO A 121 23.52 6.04 8.81
CA PRO A 121 22.38 5.14 8.99
C PRO A 121 22.60 4.22 10.21
N HIS A 122 21.75 4.35 11.23
CA HIS A 122 21.80 3.51 12.42
C HIS A 122 21.51 2.04 12.07
N GLU A 123 22.19 1.11 12.73
CA GLU A 123 22.11 -0.31 12.38
C GLU A 123 20.70 -0.92 12.57
N HIS A 124 19.88 -0.38 13.49
CA HIS A 124 18.68 -1.08 13.98
C HIS A 124 17.53 -0.23 14.60
N GLY A 125 17.29 1.04 14.20
CA GLY A 125 16.23 1.91 14.80
C GLY A 125 15.23 2.55 13.80
N PHE A 126 14.00 2.91 14.26
CA PHE A 126 12.85 3.37 13.44
C PHE A 126 11.78 4.20 14.23
N VAL A 127 10.95 5.09 13.63
CA VAL A 127 9.96 6.02 14.30
C VAL A 127 8.71 6.38 13.42
N ARG A 128 7.56 6.88 13.96
CA ARG A 128 6.31 7.30 13.22
C ARG A 128 5.25 8.12 14.03
N ASP A 129 4.52 9.10 13.44
CA ASP A 129 3.24 9.74 13.91
C ASP A 129 2.35 10.35 12.76
N GLU A 130 1.23 11.07 13.05
CA GLU A 130 0.08 11.38 12.13
C GLU A 130 -0.75 12.70 12.48
N TYR A 131 -1.65 13.19 11.57
CA TYR A 131 -2.85 14.12 11.75
C TYR A 131 -2.72 15.70 11.60
N THR A 132 -3.65 16.63 11.16
CA THR A 132 -4.85 16.66 10.21
C THR A 132 -5.31 18.09 9.63
N ALA A 133 -6.58 18.59 9.75
CA ALA A 133 -7.35 19.65 8.95
C ALA A 133 -7.50 21.07 9.61
N LEU A 134 -8.32 22.14 9.32
CA LEU A 134 -9.42 22.68 8.40
C LEU A 134 -8.93 24.07 7.82
N PRO A 135 -9.56 24.95 6.96
CA PRO A 135 -10.78 24.98 6.11
C PRO A 135 -10.49 25.53 4.65
N GLU A 136 -11.22 26.53 4.11
CA GLU A 136 -10.99 27.17 2.78
C GLU A 136 -10.42 28.61 2.83
N THR A 137 -9.60 28.97 1.84
CA THR A 137 -8.95 30.30 1.65
C THR A 137 -8.27 30.35 0.25
N ARG A 138 -7.77 31.52 -0.17
CA ARG A 138 -7.08 31.75 -1.46
C ARG A 138 -5.63 31.28 -1.51
N GLU A 139 -4.92 31.43 -0.40
CA GLU A 139 -3.63 30.77 -0.14
C GLU A 139 -3.79 29.94 1.12
N ARG A 140 -3.43 28.65 1.05
CA ARG A 140 -3.45 27.70 2.18
C ARG A 140 -2.26 26.77 2.11
N MET A 141 -1.85 26.26 3.27
CA MET A 141 -1.20 24.96 3.32
C MET A 141 -2.10 23.90 2.70
N LEU A 142 -1.53 23.14 1.76
CA LEU A 142 -2.07 21.87 1.28
C LEU A 142 -1.23 20.76 1.90
N ALA A 143 -1.75 20.10 2.95
CA ALA A 143 -1.22 18.82 3.41
C ALA A 143 -2.19 17.69 3.01
N THR A 144 -1.67 16.46 2.95
CA THR A 144 -2.43 15.28 2.52
C THR A 144 -1.73 13.99 2.92
N GLU A 145 -2.49 12.99 3.34
CA GLU A 145 -2.01 11.61 3.48
C GLU A 145 -2.15 10.90 2.12
N VAL A 146 -1.09 10.88 1.29
CA VAL A 146 -1.18 10.30 -0.06
C VAL A 146 -1.24 8.77 -0.01
N SER A 147 -2.46 8.24 -0.05
CA SER A 147 -2.72 6.82 -0.28
C SER A 147 -2.67 6.53 -1.79
N ALA A 148 -1.73 5.68 -2.22
CA ALA A 148 -1.55 5.30 -3.63
C ALA A 148 -1.63 3.78 -3.82
N LEU A 149 -2.40 3.34 -4.82
CA LEU A 149 -2.55 1.95 -5.22
C LEU A 149 -2.44 1.86 -6.75
N TRP A 150 -1.50 1.09 -7.29
CA TRP A 150 -1.34 0.92 -8.73
C TRP A 150 -1.37 -0.55 -9.17
N ARG A 151 -1.73 -0.77 -10.44
CA ARG A 151 -1.80 -2.09 -11.07
C ARG A 151 -0.72 -2.22 -12.13
N TYR A 152 0.26 -3.10 -11.88
CA TYR A 152 1.21 -3.52 -12.92
C TYR A 152 0.51 -4.34 -14.01
N HIS A 153 1.05 -4.31 -15.23
CA HIS A 153 0.63 -5.16 -16.35
C HIS A 153 1.81 -5.96 -16.90
N PHE A 154 1.79 -7.26 -16.63
CA PHE A 154 2.67 -8.27 -17.20
C PHE A 154 1.79 -9.37 -17.79
N GLU A 155 2.18 -9.92 -18.96
CA GLU A 155 1.42 -10.98 -19.63
C GLU A 155 1.47 -12.30 -18.84
N SER A 156 2.58 -12.56 -18.15
CA SER A 156 2.76 -13.70 -17.25
C SER A 156 3.83 -13.39 -16.19
N LEU A 157 4.04 -14.33 -15.25
CA LEU A 157 5.13 -14.22 -14.26
C LEU A 157 6.54 -14.25 -14.88
N SER A 158 6.73 -14.80 -16.09
CA SER A 158 8.04 -14.77 -16.77
C SER A 158 8.29 -13.46 -17.53
N SER A 159 7.27 -12.62 -17.67
CA SER A 159 7.38 -11.26 -18.25
C SER A 159 7.80 -10.22 -17.20
N ILE A 160 7.90 -10.60 -15.91
CA ILE A 160 8.42 -9.75 -14.83
C ILE A 160 9.95 -9.68 -14.95
N PRO A 161 10.57 -8.48 -14.95
CA PRO A 161 12.03 -8.36 -15.03
C PRO A 161 12.75 -9.08 -13.89
N ALA A 162 13.66 -9.99 -14.22
CA ALA A 162 14.46 -10.76 -13.27
C ALA A 162 15.60 -9.94 -12.62
N LYS A 163 15.27 -8.75 -12.09
CA LYS A 163 16.19 -7.86 -11.38
C LYS A 163 15.91 -7.96 -9.86
N PRO A 164 16.92 -8.20 -9.00
CA PRO A 164 16.75 -8.16 -7.56
C PRO A 164 16.13 -6.83 -7.10
N LEU A 165 15.15 -6.91 -6.19
CA LEU A 165 14.43 -5.74 -5.62
C LEU A 165 13.72 -4.84 -6.66
N TYR A 166 13.39 -5.36 -7.86
CA TYR A 166 12.72 -4.61 -8.93
C TYR A 166 11.51 -3.80 -8.45
N PHE A 167 10.62 -4.43 -7.69
CA PHE A 167 9.41 -3.76 -7.20
C PHE A 167 9.70 -2.74 -6.09
N THR A 168 10.71 -2.97 -5.24
CA THR A 168 11.17 -2.00 -4.23
C THR A 168 11.74 -0.75 -4.89
N GLU A 169 12.54 -0.89 -5.95
CA GLU A 169 13.01 0.25 -6.76
C GLU A 169 11.84 0.99 -7.41
N LYS A 170 10.88 0.25 -8.00
CA LYS A 170 9.68 0.83 -8.62
C LYS A 170 8.83 1.60 -7.61
N PHE A 171 8.65 1.08 -6.40
CA PHE A 171 7.98 1.78 -5.30
C PHE A 171 8.67 3.11 -4.97
N LEU A 172 10.01 3.11 -4.85
CA LEU A 172 10.79 4.31 -4.57
C LEU A 172 10.72 5.34 -5.71
N ASP A 173 10.80 4.89 -6.97
CA ASP A 173 10.68 5.75 -8.15
C ASP A 173 9.25 6.32 -8.31
N VAL A 174 8.20 5.54 -8.02
CA VAL A 174 6.81 6.01 -7.99
C VAL A 174 6.62 7.02 -6.85
N LYS A 175 7.08 6.72 -5.61
CA LYS A 175 7.07 7.66 -4.47
C LYS A 175 7.78 8.98 -4.84
N LYS A 176 8.92 8.91 -5.54
CA LYS A 176 9.67 10.07 -6.03
C LYS A 176 8.92 10.88 -7.09
N VAL A 177 8.25 10.24 -8.05
CA VAL A 177 7.42 10.94 -9.06
C VAL A 177 6.21 11.62 -8.40
N LEU A 178 5.54 10.95 -7.46
CA LEU A 178 4.41 11.53 -6.71
C LEU A 178 4.86 12.76 -5.91
N ILE A 179 5.95 12.65 -5.13
CA ILE A 179 6.52 13.75 -4.33
C ILE A 179 6.96 14.92 -5.22
N SER A 180 7.71 14.67 -6.29
CA SER A 180 8.20 15.74 -7.19
C SER A 180 7.09 16.40 -8.01
N THR A 181 5.98 15.71 -8.28
CA THR A 181 4.80 16.32 -8.93
C THR A 181 3.96 17.14 -7.94
N PHE A 182 3.91 16.73 -6.67
CA PHE A 182 3.20 17.46 -5.61
C PHE A 182 3.91 18.78 -5.22
N PHE A 183 5.23 18.73 -4.97
CA PHE A 183 6.01 19.92 -4.58
C PHE A 183 6.52 20.75 -5.78
N GLY A 184 6.66 20.14 -6.96
CA GLY A 184 7.19 20.82 -8.14
C GLY A 184 8.70 21.07 -8.09
N HIS A 185 9.11 22.28 -8.47
CA HIS A 185 10.52 22.70 -8.46
C HIS A 185 10.88 23.44 -7.16
N VAL A 186 12.12 23.94 -7.03
CA VAL A 186 12.62 24.66 -5.85
C VAL A 186 11.80 25.92 -5.49
N LYS A 187 11.00 26.45 -6.44
CA LYS A 187 10.06 27.57 -6.23
C LYS A 187 8.60 27.13 -6.00
N GLY A 188 8.36 25.84 -5.74
CA GLY A 188 7.04 25.24 -5.68
C GLY A 188 6.41 24.99 -7.05
N VAL A 189 5.13 24.63 -7.03
CA VAL A 189 4.19 24.65 -8.17
C VAL A 189 2.82 25.07 -7.66
N TYR A 190 2.07 25.86 -8.43
CA TYR A 190 0.72 26.27 -8.04
C TYR A 190 -0.28 25.12 -8.23
N SER A 191 -1.05 24.81 -7.16
CA SER A 191 -2.17 23.87 -7.21
C SER A 191 -3.50 24.65 -7.25
N PRO A 192 -4.30 24.54 -8.32
CA PRO A 192 -5.64 25.13 -8.35
C PRO A 192 -6.65 24.30 -7.55
N SER A 193 -6.37 23.00 -7.32
CA SER A 193 -7.20 22.09 -6.54
C SER A 193 -6.47 20.76 -6.27
N VAL A 194 -6.85 20.08 -5.18
CA VAL A 194 -6.37 18.71 -4.88
C VAL A 194 -6.71 17.76 -6.04
N GLN A 195 -7.87 17.93 -6.67
CA GLN A 195 -8.31 17.21 -7.85
C GLN A 195 -7.33 17.36 -9.02
N SER A 196 -6.84 18.57 -9.31
CA SER A 196 -5.83 18.80 -10.35
C SER A 196 -4.52 18.12 -9.99
N THR A 197 -3.97 18.41 -8.79
CA THR A 197 -2.69 17.85 -8.37
C THR A 197 -2.71 16.32 -8.33
N LEU A 198 -3.81 15.70 -7.90
CA LEU A 198 -4.02 14.25 -7.95
C LEU A 198 -4.00 13.73 -9.39
N TYR A 199 -4.74 14.38 -10.31
CA TYR A 199 -4.75 14.00 -11.73
C TYR A 199 -3.36 14.17 -12.37
N ASP A 200 -2.66 15.26 -12.09
CA ASP A 200 -1.32 15.53 -12.59
C ASP A 200 -0.30 14.51 -12.05
N MET A 201 -0.38 14.15 -10.76
CA MET A 201 0.40 13.06 -10.13
C MET A 201 0.13 11.69 -10.77
N ALA A 202 -1.14 11.32 -10.95
CA ALA A 202 -1.54 10.07 -11.59
C ALA A 202 -1.06 10.00 -13.05
N ARG A 203 -1.19 11.11 -13.80
CA ARG A 203 -0.71 11.24 -15.18
C ARG A 203 0.82 11.18 -15.25
N ALA A 204 1.54 11.79 -14.31
CA ALA A 204 3.00 11.73 -14.25
C ALA A 204 3.50 10.28 -14.04
N VAL A 205 2.87 9.52 -13.13
CA VAL A 205 3.18 8.09 -12.93
C VAL A 205 2.91 7.29 -14.21
N LEU A 206 1.72 7.39 -14.82
CA LEU A 206 1.42 6.63 -16.04
C LEU A 206 2.26 7.06 -17.25
N ASN A 207 2.71 8.31 -17.33
CA ASN A 207 3.65 8.73 -18.38
C ASN A 207 5.08 8.22 -18.13
N ARG A 208 5.47 7.97 -16.87
CA ARG A 208 6.83 7.54 -16.50
C ARG A 208 7.02 6.02 -16.48
N PHE A 209 5.98 5.24 -16.17
CA PHE A 209 6.09 3.79 -15.96
C PHE A 209 5.17 3.01 -16.92
N PRO A 210 5.66 2.56 -18.11
CA PRO A 210 4.88 1.82 -19.09
C PRO A 210 4.21 0.56 -18.53
N ASP A 211 4.88 -0.09 -17.59
CA ASP A 211 4.48 -1.31 -16.88
C ASP A 211 3.35 -1.10 -15.85
N ILE A 212 2.97 0.14 -15.55
CA ILE A 212 1.78 0.45 -14.75
C ILE A 212 0.60 0.74 -15.70
N SER A 213 -0.51 0.03 -15.50
CA SER A 213 -1.73 0.10 -16.33
C SER A 213 -2.80 1.04 -15.76
N SER A 214 -2.89 1.13 -14.44
CA SER A 214 -3.76 2.06 -13.73
C SER A 214 -3.18 2.44 -12.36
N ILE A 215 -3.58 3.61 -11.86
CA ILE A 215 -3.31 4.08 -10.50
C ILE A 215 -4.57 4.72 -9.91
N ASN A 216 -4.91 4.32 -8.69
CA ASN A 216 -5.85 5.00 -7.81
C ASN A 216 -5.06 5.81 -6.78
N LEU A 217 -5.41 7.08 -6.63
CA LEU A 217 -4.91 7.94 -5.58
C LEU A 217 -6.09 8.37 -4.70
N ARG A 218 -5.91 8.29 -3.38
CA ARG A 218 -6.74 8.96 -2.37
C ARG A 218 -5.86 9.99 -1.66
N MET A 219 -6.32 11.23 -1.67
CA MET A 219 -5.67 12.39 -1.05
C MET A 219 -6.71 13.10 -0.18
N PRO A 220 -6.77 12.80 1.13
CA PRO A 220 -7.56 13.58 2.06
C PRO A 220 -6.90 14.96 2.20
N ASN A 221 -7.68 16.02 2.02
CA ASN A 221 -7.20 17.37 2.23
C ASN A 221 -7.01 17.58 3.74
N LEU A 222 -5.77 17.47 4.20
CA LEU A 222 -5.35 17.88 5.53
C LEU A 222 -5.08 19.40 5.43
N HIS A 223 -6.15 20.16 5.62
CA HIS A 223 -6.10 21.62 5.70
C HIS A 223 -5.32 22.08 6.97
N PHE A 224 -5.05 23.37 7.17
CA PHE A 224 -4.57 23.91 8.46
C PHE A 224 -5.20 25.28 8.74
N LEU A 225 -5.74 25.49 9.94
CA LEU A 225 -6.66 26.60 10.25
C LEU A 225 -5.90 27.77 10.87
N PRO A 226 -5.92 29.01 10.34
CA PRO A 226 -5.33 30.16 11.04
C PRO A 226 -5.90 30.31 12.46
N ALA A 227 -5.04 30.45 13.45
CA ALA A 227 -5.46 30.58 14.84
C ALA A 227 -6.21 31.88 15.06
N ASN A 228 -7.30 31.83 15.83
CA ASN A 228 -8.07 33.02 16.19
C ASN A 228 -8.63 32.85 17.61
N ILE A 229 -8.18 33.71 18.54
CA ILE A 229 -8.49 33.63 19.96
C ILE A 229 -9.21 34.91 20.38
N SER A 230 -10.53 34.84 20.52
CA SER A 230 -11.36 35.90 21.08
C SER A 230 -11.52 35.72 22.60
N SER A 231 -11.10 36.72 23.38
CA SER A 231 -11.41 36.77 24.82
C SER A 231 -12.79 37.38 25.07
N LYS A 232 -13.47 36.98 26.15
CA LYS A 232 -14.68 37.67 26.63
C LYS A 232 -14.38 39.06 27.19
N ASP A 233 -13.20 39.24 27.77
CA ASP A 233 -12.82 40.44 28.52
C ASP A 233 -11.97 41.41 27.69
N ASN A 234 -11.55 41.01 26.49
CA ASN A 234 -10.90 41.89 25.52
C ASN A 234 -11.32 41.50 24.08
N PRO A 235 -12.19 42.28 23.41
CA PRO A 235 -12.65 41.99 22.06
C PRO A 235 -11.61 42.34 20.97
N ALA A 236 -10.45 42.89 21.35
CA ALA A 236 -9.30 42.94 20.46
C ALA A 236 -8.78 41.51 20.24
N ILE A 237 -9.26 40.87 19.17
CA ILE A 237 -8.75 39.61 18.64
C ILE A 237 -7.22 39.68 18.59
N VAL A 238 -6.55 38.67 19.15
CA VAL A 238 -5.10 38.53 18.95
C VAL A 238 -4.87 38.29 17.45
N LYS A 239 -4.36 39.32 16.76
CA LYS A 239 -4.13 39.27 15.32
C LYS A 239 -2.84 38.50 15.05
N PHE A 240 -2.99 37.17 14.91
CA PHE A 240 -2.02 36.31 14.24
C PHE A 240 -1.90 36.76 12.77
N ASP A 241 -0.68 36.75 12.24
CA ASP A 241 -0.34 37.28 10.91
C ASP A 241 -0.17 36.13 9.91
N ASP A 242 -1.15 35.22 9.93
CA ASP A 242 -1.12 33.91 9.26
C ASP A 242 0.14 33.08 9.60
N ASP A 243 0.62 33.21 10.84
CA ASP A 243 1.85 32.62 11.39
C ASP A 243 1.62 31.44 12.35
N VAL A 244 0.43 31.33 12.95
CA VAL A 244 0.04 30.25 13.88
C VAL A 244 -1.21 29.52 13.35
N TYR A 245 -1.15 28.19 13.29
CA TYR A 245 -2.22 27.35 12.74
C TYR A 245 -2.65 26.23 13.69
N ILE A 246 -3.91 25.81 13.55
CA ILE A 246 -4.58 24.75 14.30
C ILE A 246 -4.85 23.56 13.36
N PRO A 247 -4.24 22.38 13.60
CA PRO A 247 -4.67 21.11 12.98
C PRO A 247 -5.97 20.59 13.63
N THR A 248 -6.80 19.87 12.87
CA THR A 248 -8.17 19.49 13.25
C THR A 248 -8.53 18.10 12.73
N ASP A 249 -8.70 17.11 13.62
CA ASP A 249 -8.62 15.68 13.20
C ASP A 249 -9.77 15.17 12.34
N GLU A 250 -10.97 15.69 12.55
CA GLU A 250 -12.12 15.48 11.67
C GLU A 250 -12.97 16.76 11.61
N PRO A 251 -13.66 17.04 10.48
CA PRO A 251 -13.69 16.28 9.23
C PRO A 251 -12.63 16.75 8.22
N HIS A 252 -12.14 15.83 7.37
CA HIS A 252 -11.28 16.15 6.23
C HIS A 252 -11.97 15.80 4.89
N GLY A 253 -11.83 16.66 3.88
CA GLY A 253 -12.36 16.37 2.55
C GLY A 253 -11.57 15.25 1.88
N THR A 254 -12.17 14.09 1.63
CA THR A 254 -11.52 13.00 0.87
C THR A 254 -11.67 13.23 -0.64
N ILE A 255 -10.57 13.45 -1.35
CA ILE A 255 -10.52 13.40 -2.80
C ILE A 255 -9.94 12.04 -3.22
N GLN A 256 -10.57 11.36 -4.18
CA GLN A 256 -10.07 10.10 -4.73
C GLN A 256 -10.37 10.04 -6.23
N ALA A 257 -9.42 9.53 -7.03
CA ALA A 257 -9.68 9.18 -8.42
C ALA A 257 -8.81 8.01 -8.89
N SER A 258 -9.32 7.25 -9.86
CA SER A 258 -8.57 6.28 -10.65
C SER A 258 -8.25 6.85 -12.02
N LEU A 259 -7.00 6.71 -12.46
CA LEU A 259 -6.60 6.94 -13.84
C LEU A 259 -6.06 5.62 -14.41
N SER A 260 -6.50 5.26 -15.61
CA SER A 260 -6.11 4.03 -16.31
C SER A 260 -5.72 4.34 -17.76
N ARG A 261 -4.90 3.47 -18.35
CA ARG A 261 -4.68 3.44 -19.80
C ARG A 261 -5.92 2.87 -20.48
N SER A 262 -6.21 3.32 -21.69
CA SER A 262 -7.39 2.91 -22.47
C SER A 262 -7.51 1.40 -22.74
N TRP A 263 -6.40 0.67 -22.71
CA TRP A 263 -6.36 -0.80 -22.84
C TRP A 263 -6.48 -1.54 -21.51
N SER A 264 -6.40 -0.86 -20.36
CA SER A 264 -6.50 -1.50 -19.05
C SER A 264 -7.94 -1.88 -18.75
N ARG A 265 -8.17 -3.15 -18.41
CA ARG A 265 -9.37 -3.54 -17.66
C ARG A 265 -9.26 -2.92 -16.26
N MET A 266 -10.33 -2.27 -15.79
CA MET A 266 -10.46 -1.81 -14.40
C MET A 266 -10.96 -2.95 -13.52
#